data_AF-A0A9E6WGX0-F1
#
_entry.id   AF-A0A9E6WGX0-F1
#
_cell.length_a   1.000
_cell.length_b   1.000
_cell.length_c   1.000
_cell.angle_alpha   90.00
_cell.angle_beta   90.00
_cell.angle_gamma   90.00
#
_symmetry.space_group_name_H-M   'P 1'
#
loop_
_entity.id
_entity.type
_entity.pdbx_description
1 polymer ?
#
loop_
_entity_poly.entity_id
_entity_poly.type
_entity_poly.pdbx_seq_one_letter_code
_entity_poly.pdbx_strand_id
1 'polypeptide(L)'
;MPRNPFRPYTPDPDFLARLPEGYSGNRVNGLGETEVRPPHMVWWTPDMDAAPFGEAQKWFYAHEQPDDEMRALRAERHRVVGTPLPEVAATPVERSPEDWTAALQAFVEAGDCEMTGVARLRPEWVFDHAETGFETVIVLGVQHIHDELKHVPALRGGKDVTRQYGRAAAVSMKVAAWLRDQGWDADPITGPMTGKILMIPPALECGFGELGKHGSIINPEFGSAFRLGAVLTNAPFATTPRRDFGIDEFCTNCRVCEDACPPVAIAPEKQTVRGVEKWYVDFDRCIPFFAETSGCAICIAVCPWSRPGVGMNLAAKLARRAERLESQ
;
A
#
# COMPACT_ATOMS: atom_id res chain seq x y z
N MET A 1 -15.65 -8.72 -22.78
CA MET A 1 -15.11 -7.50 -22.14
C MET A 1 -14.75 -6.50 -23.23
N PRO A 2 -14.89 -5.19 -23.02
CA PRO A 2 -14.35 -4.22 -23.96
C PRO A 2 -12.85 -4.47 -24.17
N ARG A 3 -12.36 -4.28 -25.39
CA ARG A 3 -10.95 -4.45 -25.74
C ARG A 3 -10.11 -3.51 -24.87
N ASN A 4 -9.04 -4.04 -24.25
CA ASN A 4 -8.11 -3.22 -23.48
C ASN A 4 -7.48 -2.17 -24.41
N PRO A 5 -7.73 -0.86 -24.19
CA PRO A 5 -7.31 0.18 -25.12
C PRO A 5 -5.79 0.39 -25.14
N PHE A 6 -5.08 -0.16 -24.15
CA PHE A 6 -3.63 -0.07 -24.02
C PHE A 6 -2.92 -1.35 -24.52
N ARG A 7 -3.63 -2.30 -25.13
CA ARG A 7 -3.05 -3.52 -25.71
C ARG A 7 -3.09 -3.51 -27.25
N PRO A 8 -2.01 -3.94 -27.94
CA PRO A 8 -0.73 -4.38 -27.38
C PRO A 8 0.07 -3.22 -26.76
N TYR A 9 0.86 -3.52 -25.74
CA TYR A 9 1.77 -2.58 -25.09
C TYR A 9 3.21 -2.96 -25.42
N THR A 10 4.04 -1.96 -25.70
CA THR A 10 5.48 -2.08 -25.87
C THR A 10 6.13 -0.95 -25.10
N PRO A 11 7.03 -1.24 -24.13
CA PRO A 11 7.66 -0.21 -23.34
C PRO A 11 8.46 0.81 -24.15
N ASP A 12 8.54 2.03 -23.63
CA ASP A 12 9.37 3.08 -24.17
C ASP A 12 10.85 2.64 -24.13
N PRO A 13 11.57 2.63 -25.27
CA PRO A 13 12.98 2.23 -25.32
C PRO A 13 13.87 3.15 -24.47
N ASP A 14 13.52 4.43 -24.30
CA ASP A 14 14.27 5.36 -23.46
C ASP A 14 14.15 4.97 -21.99
N PHE A 15 12.96 4.54 -21.54
CA PHE A 15 12.79 4.03 -20.19
C PHE A 15 13.60 2.74 -19.99
N LEU A 16 13.51 1.80 -20.94
CA LEU A 16 14.23 0.53 -20.86
C LEU A 16 15.74 0.71 -20.80
N ALA A 17 16.30 1.68 -21.53
CA ALA A 17 17.72 2.00 -21.52
C ALA A 17 18.24 2.51 -20.16
N ARG A 18 17.34 2.88 -19.24
CA ARG A 18 17.66 3.35 -17.88
C ARG A 18 17.43 2.30 -16.82
N LEU A 19 16.88 1.14 -17.19
CA LEU A 19 16.81 0.00 -16.28
C LEU A 19 18.23 -0.55 -16.06
N PRO A 20 18.56 -0.95 -14.82
CA PRO A 20 19.88 -1.50 -14.52
C PRO A 20 20.13 -2.81 -15.29
N GLU A 21 21.26 -2.87 -16.02
CA GLU A 21 21.63 -4.03 -16.82
C GLU A 21 21.80 -5.28 -15.93
N GLY A 22 21.18 -6.39 -16.33
CA GLY A 22 21.27 -7.66 -15.58
C GLY A 22 20.62 -7.62 -14.19
N TYR A 23 19.78 -6.63 -13.90
CA TYR A 23 19.14 -6.45 -12.62
C TYR A 23 17.61 -6.44 -12.74
N SER A 24 16.98 -7.43 -12.13
CA SER A 24 15.53 -7.66 -12.16
C SER A 24 14.93 -7.26 -10.82
N GLY A 25 13.90 -6.43 -10.83
CA GLY A 25 13.16 -6.07 -9.62
C GLY A 25 12.39 -7.26 -9.05
N ASN A 26 12.00 -8.23 -9.89
CA ASN A 26 11.47 -9.50 -9.41
C ASN A 26 12.47 -10.27 -8.55
N ARG A 27 13.74 -10.33 -8.97
CA ARG A 27 14.81 -10.95 -8.19
C ARG A 27 15.03 -10.21 -6.87
N VAL A 28 15.08 -8.88 -6.88
CA VAL A 28 15.26 -8.10 -5.64
C VAL A 28 14.10 -8.29 -4.67
N ASN A 29 12.87 -8.33 -5.19
CA ASN A 29 11.68 -8.68 -4.42
C ASN A 29 11.70 -10.12 -3.89
N GLY A 30 12.59 -10.98 -4.37
CA GLY A 30 12.74 -12.36 -3.94
C GLY A 30 11.73 -13.32 -4.56
N LEU A 31 11.30 -13.06 -5.80
CA LEU A 31 10.48 -13.99 -6.56
C LEU A 31 11.24 -15.31 -6.77
N GLY A 32 10.61 -16.42 -6.37
CA GLY A 32 11.18 -17.77 -6.44
C GLY A 32 12.02 -18.16 -5.22
N GLU A 33 12.30 -17.24 -4.29
CA GLU A 33 13.03 -17.56 -3.07
C GLU A 33 12.13 -18.27 -2.05
N THR A 34 12.61 -19.40 -1.49
CA THR A 34 11.86 -20.21 -0.52
C THR A 34 12.12 -19.82 0.94
N GLU A 35 13.18 -19.07 1.21
CA GLU A 35 13.51 -18.63 2.56
C GLU A 35 12.88 -17.28 2.90
N VAL A 36 12.41 -17.15 4.13
CA VAL A 36 11.92 -15.87 4.64
C VAL A 36 13.12 -14.96 4.92
N ARG A 37 13.09 -13.75 4.34
CA ARG A 37 14.08 -12.71 4.61
C ARG A 37 13.47 -11.31 4.56
N PRO A 38 14.15 -10.32 5.16
CA PRO A 38 13.83 -8.90 4.98
C PRO A 38 13.71 -8.50 3.50
N PRO A 39 12.80 -7.55 3.16
CA PRO A 39 12.70 -6.98 1.83
C PRO A 39 13.90 -6.09 1.52
N HIS A 40 14.26 -6.05 0.23
CA HIS A 40 15.19 -5.09 -0.34
C HIS A 40 14.40 -4.03 -1.11
N MET A 41 14.88 -2.80 -1.07
CA MET A 41 14.28 -1.69 -1.80
C MET A 41 14.56 -1.81 -3.29
N VAL A 42 13.50 -1.82 -4.12
CA VAL A 42 13.60 -1.86 -5.58
C VAL A 42 13.37 -0.49 -6.19
N TRP A 43 12.23 0.12 -5.84
CA TRP A 43 11.70 1.35 -6.39
C TRP A 43 11.24 2.27 -5.26
N TRP A 44 10.94 3.53 -5.58
CA TRP A 44 10.65 4.60 -4.62
C TRP A 44 11.78 4.83 -3.62
N THR A 45 13.02 4.79 -4.12
CA THR A 45 14.20 5.05 -3.30
C THR A 45 14.33 6.54 -2.92
N PRO A 46 14.53 6.88 -1.63
CA PRO A 46 14.83 8.25 -1.22
C PRO A 46 16.09 8.83 -1.88
N ASP A 47 17.11 7.99 -2.08
CA ASP A 47 18.35 8.35 -2.78
C ASP A 47 18.35 7.68 -4.17
N MET A 48 18.02 8.46 -5.20
CA MET A 48 18.01 8.02 -6.59
C MET A 48 19.39 8.00 -7.23
N ASP A 49 20.43 8.54 -6.59
CA ASP A 49 21.80 8.48 -7.10
C ASP A 49 22.48 7.17 -6.67
N ALA A 50 22.12 6.65 -5.50
CA ALA A 50 22.67 5.41 -4.97
C ALA A 50 21.91 4.14 -5.39
N ALA A 51 20.64 4.25 -5.79
CA ALA A 51 19.80 3.07 -6.05
C ALA A 51 19.96 2.49 -7.46
N PRO A 52 19.94 1.15 -7.64
CA PRO A 52 20.04 0.52 -8.96
C PRO A 52 18.98 0.98 -9.98
N PHE A 53 17.73 1.16 -9.55
CA PHE A 53 16.64 1.69 -10.41
C PHE A 53 16.56 3.23 -10.40
N GLY A 54 17.57 3.91 -9.84
CA GLY A 54 17.57 5.35 -9.63
C GLY A 54 17.41 6.16 -10.92
N GLU A 55 18.13 5.81 -11.99
CA GLU A 55 18.02 6.47 -13.30
C GLU A 55 16.63 6.33 -13.93
N ALA A 56 16.03 5.13 -13.82
CA ALA A 56 14.66 4.90 -14.27
C ALA A 56 13.65 5.69 -13.42
N GLN A 57 13.87 5.83 -12.12
CA GLN A 57 13.00 6.63 -11.25
C GLN A 57 13.13 8.13 -11.51
N LYS A 58 14.34 8.62 -11.83
CA LYS A 58 14.53 10.01 -12.29
C LYS A 58 13.80 10.26 -13.61
N TRP A 59 13.87 9.30 -14.54
CA TRP A 59 13.12 9.37 -15.80
C TRP A 59 11.62 9.47 -15.55
N PHE A 60 11.08 8.65 -14.63
CA PHE A 60 9.68 8.72 -14.23
C PHE A 60 9.28 10.15 -13.87
N TYR A 61 9.98 10.79 -12.93
CA TYR A 61 9.66 12.17 -12.51
C TYR A 61 9.85 13.20 -13.63
N ALA A 62 10.83 13.01 -14.50
CA ALA A 62 11.07 13.91 -15.64
C ALA A 62 10.00 13.81 -16.74
N HIS A 63 9.31 12.66 -16.83
CA HIS A 63 8.29 12.38 -17.85
C HIS A 63 6.85 12.51 -17.34
N GLU A 64 6.67 12.94 -16.09
CA GLU A 64 5.34 13.23 -15.57
C GLU A 64 4.72 14.44 -16.27
N GLN A 65 3.42 14.35 -16.53
CA GLN A 65 2.68 15.44 -17.15
C GLN A 65 2.67 16.67 -16.23
N PRO A 66 3.04 17.86 -16.73
CA PRO A 66 3.04 19.07 -15.94
C PRO A 66 1.61 19.47 -15.56
N ASP A 67 1.34 19.59 -14.27
CA ASP A 67 0.03 20.00 -13.74
C ASP A 67 0.18 20.75 -12.41
N ASP A 68 -0.50 21.90 -12.29
CA ASP A 68 -0.35 22.79 -11.14
C ASP A 68 -0.96 22.20 -9.87
N GLU A 69 -2.08 21.48 -9.99
CA GLU A 69 -2.72 20.82 -8.84
C GLU A 69 -1.83 19.69 -8.29
N MET A 70 -1.27 18.85 -9.17
CA MET A 70 -0.30 17.81 -8.79
C MET A 70 0.91 18.39 -8.05
N ARG A 71 1.48 19.49 -8.55
CA ARG A 71 2.61 20.18 -7.91
C ARG A 71 2.22 20.70 -6.53
N ALA A 72 1.05 21.33 -6.41
CA ALA A 72 0.54 21.84 -5.14
C ALA A 72 0.31 20.72 -4.11
N LEU A 73 -0.32 19.61 -4.51
CA LEU A 73 -0.56 18.45 -3.64
C LEU A 73 0.75 17.84 -3.11
N ARG A 74 1.80 17.77 -3.94
CA ARG A 74 3.11 17.26 -3.53
C ARG A 74 3.86 18.23 -2.62
N ALA A 75 3.82 19.53 -2.95
CA ALA A 75 4.42 20.56 -2.11
C ALA A 75 3.79 20.55 -0.71
N GLU A 76 2.47 20.42 -0.63
CA GLU A 76 1.75 20.30 0.63
C GLU A 76 2.15 19.03 1.39
N ARG A 77 2.22 17.87 0.73
CA ARG A 77 2.72 16.65 1.38
C ARG A 77 4.13 16.83 1.93
N HIS A 78 5.05 17.44 1.16
CA HIS A 78 6.41 17.69 1.63
C HIS A 78 6.43 18.64 2.84
N ARG A 79 5.57 19.67 2.85
CA ARG A 79 5.41 20.57 4.00
C ARG A 79 4.93 19.81 5.26
N VAL A 80 3.93 18.93 5.10
CA VAL A 80 3.41 18.10 6.21
C VAL A 80 4.47 17.16 6.75
N VAL A 81 5.14 16.40 5.89
CA VAL A 81 6.20 15.45 6.30
C VAL A 81 7.41 16.18 6.92
N GLY A 82 7.73 17.38 6.43
CA GLY A 82 8.81 18.21 6.96
C GLY A 82 8.48 18.93 8.28
N THR A 83 7.26 18.78 8.81
CA THR A 83 6.89 19.40 10.09
C THR A 83 7.57 18.65 11.24
N PRO A 84 8.34 19.32 12.11
CA PRO A 84 8.96 18.67 13.26
C PRO A 84 7.91 18.07 14.20
N LEU A 85 8.15 16.84 14.66
CA LEU A 85 7.35 16.22 15.70
C LEU A 85 7.64 16.90 17.06
N PRO A 86 6.66 17.00 17.97
CA PRO A 86 6.88 17.51 19.32
C PRO A 86 7.91 16.65 20.07
N GLU A 87 8.55 17.17 21.11
CA GLU A 87 9.36 16.34 22.00
C GLU A 87 8.49 15.30 22.73
N VAL A 88 9.08 14.16 23.10
CA VAL A 88 8.35 13.16 23.90
C VAL A 88 8.10 13.73 25.28
N ALA A 89 6.83 13.79 25.70
CA ALA A 89 6.47 14.29 27.01
C ALA A 89 7.14 13.46 28.12
N ALA A 90 7.63 14.13 29.16
CA ALA A 90 8.46 13.49 30.19
C ALA A 90 7.72 12.42 31.03
N THR A 91 6.40 12.49 31.09
CA THR A 91 5.57 11.54 31.85
C THR A 91 4.65 10.79 30.89
N PRO A 92 4.90 9.49 30.65
CA PRO A 92 4.03 8.66 29.83
C PRO A 92 2.64 8.57 30.43
N VAL A 93 1.62 8.76 29.60
CA VAL A 93 0.24 8.51 29.99
C VAL A 93 0.02 7.01 30.07
N GLU A 94 -0.44 6.54 31.23
CA GLU A 94 -0.81 5.14 31.44
C GLU A 94 -2.25 4.90 30.98
N ARG A 95 -2.43 3.86 30.16
CA ARG A 95 -3.74 3.34 29.72
C ARG A 95 -3.63 1.82 29.58
N SER A 96 -4.76 1.13 29.68
CA SER A 96 -4.78 -0.29 29.29
C SER A 96 -4.48 -0.43 27.79
N PRO A 97 -3.96 -1.58 27.34
CA PRO A 97 -3.76 -1.82 25.91
C PRO A 97 -5.00 -1.67 25.05
N GLU A 98 -6.15 -2.08 25.59
CA GLU A 98 -7.45 -1.95 24.94
C GLU A 98 -7.85 -0.48 24.80
N ASP A 99 -7.63 0.34 25.83
CA ASP A 99 -7.93 1.77 25.80
C ASP A 99 -7.02 2.54 24.83
N TRP A 100 -5.76 2.13 24.71
CA TRP A 100 -4.86 2.66 23.68
C TRP A 100 -5.42 2.42 22.28
N THR A 101 -5.78 1.17 21.98
CA THR A 101 -6.33 0.80 20.67
C THR A 101 -7.68 1.49 20.42
N ALA A 102 -8.55 1.57 21.42
CA ALA A 102 -9.83 2.26 21.32
C ALA A 102 -9.66 3.77 21.06
N ALA A 103 -8.61 4.41 21.61
CA ALA A 103 -8.35 5.83 21.41
C ALA A 103 -8.03 6.20 19.95
N LEU A 104 -7.62 5.24 19.11
CA LEU A 104 -7.40 5.48 17.68
C LEU A 104 -8.69 5.83 16.93
N GLN A 105 -9.85 5.44 17.47
CA GLN A 105 -11.16 5.76 16.90
C GLN A 105 -11.37 7.27 16.75
N ALA A 106 -10.74 8.09 17.61
CA ALA A 106 -10.82 9.55 17.51
C ALA A 106 -10.30 10.09 16.17
N PHE A 107 -9.30 9.44 15.54
CA PHE A 107 -8.78 9.82 14.22
C PHE A 107 -9.72 9.42 13.08
N VAL A 108 -10.50 8.35 13.27
CA VAL A 108 -11.54 7.94 12.32
C VAL A 108 -12.74 8.90 12.41
N GLU A 109 -13.20 9.20 13.63
CA GLU A 109 -14.32 10.12 13.88
C GLU A 109 -14.01 11.56 13.43
N ALA A 110 -12.75 11.99 13.54
CA ALA A 110 -12.29 13.27 13.02
C ALA A 110 -12.16 13.31 11.48
N GLY A 111 -12.28 12.16 10.80
CA GLY A 111 -12.14 12.06 9.35
C GLY A 111 -10.69 12.12 8.86
N ASP A 112 -9.70 11.93 9.73
CA ASP A 112 -8.28 11.89 9.34
C ASP A 112 -7.97 10.64 8.50
N CYS A 113 -8.65 9.53 8.78
CA CYS A 113 -8.56 8.26 8.06
C CYS A 113 -9.87 7.47 8.15
N GLU A 114 -10.06 6.47 7.30
CA GLU A 114 -11.25 5.62 7.29
C GLU A 114 -11.10 4.39 8.20
N MET A 115 -9.87 3.96 8.49
CA MET A 115 -9.62 2.76 9.28
C MET A 115 -8.28 2.83 10.01
N THR A 116 -8.24 2.31 11.23
CA THR A 116 -7.01 2.07 11.99
C THR A 116 -6.90 0.60 12.38
N GLY A 117 -5.68 0.10 12.51
CA GLY A 117 -5.42 -1.23 13.05
C GLY A 117 -4.04 -1.30 13.69
N VAL A 118 -3.83 -2.31 14.54
CA VAL A 118 -2.60 -2.49 15.29
C VAL A 118 -2.09 -3.91 15.12
N ALA A 119 -0.81 -4.06 14.76
CA ALA A 119 -0.09 -5.32 14.71
C ALA A 119 1.24 -5.23 15.47
N ARG A 120 1.75 -6.37 15.92
CA ARG A 120 3.14 -6.47 16.36
C ARG A 120 4.06 -6.43 15.15
N LEU A 121 5.12 -5.62 15.21
CA LEU A 121 6.13 -5.56 14.17
C LEU A 121 6.88 -6.90 14.11
N ARG A 122 7.09 -7.40 12.90
CA ARG A 122 7.91 -8.59 12.64
C ARG A 122 9.19 -8.21 11.87
N PRO A 123 10.36 -8.78 12.22
CA PRO A 123 11.65 -8.40 11.60
C PRO A 123 11.66 -8.51 10.07
N GLU A 124 11.00 -9.52 9.50
CA GLU A 124 10.92 -9.75 8.06
C GLU A 124 10.08 -8.71 7.29
N TRP A 125 9.45 -7.77 7.98
CA TRP A 125 8.78 -6.63 7.37
C TRP A 125 9.65 -5.38 7.31
N VAL A 126 10.73 -5.33 8.09
CA VAL A 126 11.67 -4.21 8.14
C VAL A 126 12.62 -4.33 6.95
N PHE A 127 12.78 -3.26 6.17
CA PHE A 127 13.74 -3.25 5.07
C PHE A 127 15.17 -3.38 5.60
N ASP A 128 16.01 -4.07 4.83
CA ASP A 128 17.42 -4.35 5.15
C ASP A 128 18.30 -3.11 5.39
N HIS A 129 17.92 -1.95 4.83
CA HIS A 129 18.62 -0.68 5.05
C HIS A 129 18.22 0.03 6.34
N ALA A 130 17.27 -0.52 7.10
CA ALA A 130 16.68 0.11 8.27
C ALA A 130 16.76 -0.81 9.50
N GLU A 131 16.86 -0.17 10.65
CA GLU A 131 16.71 -0.80 11.96
C GLU A 131 15.67 -0.02 12.77
N THR A 132 15.01 -0.70 13.70
CA THR A 132 14.04 -0.08 14.60
C THR A 132 13.96 -0.83 15.92
N GLY A 133 13.86 -0.09 17.02
CA GLY A 133 13.59 -0.63 18.36
C GLY A 133 12.10 -0.64 18.73
N PHE A 134 11.22 -0.35 17.77
CA PHE A 134 9.78 -0.35 17.99
C PHE A 134 9.18 -1.74 17.77
N GLU A 135 8.24 -2.14 18.63
CA GLU A 135 7.61 -3.47 18.60
C GLU A 135 6.19 -3.46 18.02
N THR A 136 5.59 -2.29 17.83
CA THR A 136 4.20 -2.13 17.42
C THR A 136 4.09 -1.27 16.17
N VAL A 137 3.22 -1.68 15.25
CA VAL A 137 2.83 -0.93 14.06
C VAL A 137 1.36 -0.56 14.18
N ILE A 138 1.07 0.74 14.17
CA ILE A 138 -0.27 1.27 13.94
C ILE A 138 -0.40 1.51 12.44
N VAL A 139 -1.40 0.90 11.82
CA VAL A 139 -1.71 1.04 10.38
C VAL A 139 -2.91 1.95 10.22
N LEU A 140 -2.84 2.84 9.23
CA LEU A 140 -3.82 3.88 8.95
C LEU A 140 -4.28 3.75 7.48
N GLY A 141 -5.58 3.65 7.25
CA GLY A 141 -6.17 3.51 5.91
C GLY A 141 -6.84 4.78 5.44
N VAL A 142 -6.45 5.26 4.26
CA VAL A 142 -7.11 6.40 3.61
C VAL A 142 -7.70 6.01 2.25
N GLN A 143 -9.01 6.13 2.11
CA GLN A 143 -9.75 5.69 0.93
C GLN A 143 -9.60 6.68 -0.23
N HIS A 144 -9.43 6.14 -1.45
CA HIS A 144 -9.49 6.90 -2.71
C HIS A 144 -10.93 7.31 -3.04
N ILE A 145 -11.08 8.42 -3.75
CA ILE A 145 -12.38 8.82 -4.28
C ILE A 145 -12.62 8.02 -5.55
N HIS A 146 -13.49 7.01 -5.50
CA HIS A 146 -13.73 6.09 -6.63
C HIS A 146 -14.01 6.83 -7.95
N ASP A 147 -14.79 7.91 -7.91
CA ASP A 147 -15.13 8.69 -9.09
C ASP A 147 -13.96 9.45 -9.71
N GLU A 148 -12.88 9.66 -8.96
CA GLU A 148 -11.62 10.20 -9.47
C GLU A 148 -10.71 9.05 -9.91
N LEU A 149 -10.50 8.05 -9.05
CA LEU A 149 -9.58 6.94 -9.29
C LEU A 149 -9.94 6.13 -10.54
N LYS A 150 -11.23 5.98 -10.88
CA LYS A 150 -11.67 5.23 -12.08
C LYS A 150 -11.12 5.79 -13.41
N HIS A 151 -10.58 7.01 -13.40
CA HIS A 151 -9.97 7.64 -14.58
C HIS A 151 -8.51 7.27 -14.80
N VAL A 152 -7.89 6.44 -13.95
CA VAL A 152 -6.53 5.93 -14.21
C VAL A 152 -6.46 5.19 -15.56
N PRO A 153 -5.34 5.32 -16.30
CA PRO A 153 -4.10 5.96 -15.89
C PRO A 153 -4.01 7.46 -16.25
N ALA A 154 -5.13 8.11 -16.59
CA ALA A 154 -5.10 9.55 -16.86
C ALA A 154 -4.80 10.36 -15.59
N LEU A 155 -4.26 11.56 -15.80
CA LEU A 155 -3.83 12.48 -14.75
C LEU A 155 -4.89 12.72 -13.67
N ARG A 156 -6.19 12.73 -14.02
CA ARG A 156 -7.30 12.86 -13.07
C ARG A 156 -7.22 11.82 -11.93
N GLY A 157 -6.99 10.56 -12.27
CA GLY A 157 -6.80 9.51 -11.27
C GLY A 157 -5.49 9.66 -10.48
N GLY A 158 -4.42 10.10 -11.14
CA GLY A 158 -3.13 10.40 -10.49
C GLY A 158 -3.21 11.51 -9.43
N LYS A 159 -4.09 12.50 -9.62
CA LYS A 159 -4.37 13.56 -8.64
C LYS A 159 -5.01 13.02 -7.38
N ASP A 160 -5.98 12.12 -7.50
CA ASP A 160 -6.56 11.44 -6.34
C ASP A 160 -5.51 10.60 -5.61
N VAL A 161 -4.70 9.83 -6.34
CA VAL A 161 -3.59 9.07 -5.76
C VAL A 161 -2.66 9.96 -4.94
N THR A 162 -2.27 11.11 -5.49
CA THR A 162 -1.37 12.05 -4.81
C THR A 162 -2.02 12.68 -3.58
N ARG A 163 -3.31 13.03 -3.66
CA ARG A 163 -4.10 13.55 -2.54
C ARG A 163 -4.18 12.55 -1.39
N GLN A 164 -4.42 11.27 -1.69
CA GLN A 164 -4.50 10.24 -0.65
C GLN A 164 -3.13 9.93 -0.03
N TYR A 165 -2.02 10.02 -0.77
CA TYR A 165 -0.69 10.01 -0.15
C TYR A 165 -0.48 11.17 0.83
N GLY A 166 -1.00 12.36 0.50
CA GLY A 166 -1.02 13.51 1.41
C GLY A 166 -1.81 13.24 2.68
N ARG A 167 -3.02 12.68 2.57
CA ARG A 167 -3.85 12.29 3.72
C ARG A 167 -3.18 11.23 4.60
N ALA A 168 -2.63 10.17 3.99
CA ALA A 168 -1.91 9.13 4.72
C ALA A 168 -0.72 9.70 5.51
N ALA A 169 0.07 10.58 4.89
CA ALA A 169 1.18 11.25 5.57
C ALA A 169 0.69 12.14 6.71
N ALA A 170 -0.36 12.93 6.50
CA ALA A 170 -0.92 13.82 7.51
C ALA A 170 -1.40 13.05 8.75
N VAL A 171 -2.16 11.96 8.57
CA VAL A 171 -2.64 11.17 9.71
C VAL A 171 -1.50 10.43 10.42
N SER A 172 -0.50 9.91 9.69
CA SER A 172 0.71 9.33 10.29
C SER A 172 1.45 10.35 11.17
N MET A 173 1.68 11.57 10.67
CA MET A 173 2.33 12.64 11.44
C MET A 173 1.50 13.04 12.66
N LYS A 174 0.17 13.13 12.51
CA LYS A 174 -0.75 13.51 13.59
C LYS A 174 -0.78 12.47 14.71
N VAL A 175 -0.86 11.17 14.36
CA VAL A 175 -0.84 10.07 15.33
C VAL A 175 0.51 10.00 16.04
N ALA A 176 1.63 10.18 15.32
CA ALA A 176 2.95 10.21 15.94
C ALA A 176 3.12 11.40 16.90
N ALA A 177 2.67 12.59 16.50
CA ALA A 177 2.69 13.77 17.38
C ALA A 177 1.84 13.55 18.64
N TRP A 178 0.63 13.01 18.47
CA TRP A 178 -0.25 12.66 19.59
C TRP A 178 0.42 11.68 20.56
N LEU A 179 1.04 10.61 20.08
CA LEU A 179 1.74 9.65 20.94
C LEU A 179 2.87 10.31 21.73
N ARG A 180 3.65 11.17 21.07
CA ARG A 180 4.76 11.89 21.69
C ARG A 180 4.28 12.88 22.75
N ASP A 181 3.18 13.57 22.52
CA ASP A 181 2.50 14.40 23.53
C ASP A 181 1.97 13.58 24.71
N GLN A 182 1.67 12.29 24.51
CA GLN A 182 1.31 11.35 25.58
C GLN A 182 2.53 10.67 26.24
N GLY A 183 3.75 11.09 25.91
CA GLY A 183 4.99 10.57 26.48
C GLY A 183 5.45 9.22 25.92
N TRP A 184 4.97 8.86 24.73
CA TRP A 184 5.41 7.65 24.01
C TRP A 184 6.13 8.03 22.72
N ASP A 185 7.34 7.50 22.52
CA ASP A 185 8.05 7.73 21.27
C ASP A 185 7.33 7.05 20.09
N ALA A 186 7.40 7.70 18.94
CA ALA A 186 6.70 7.29 17.74
C ALA A 186 7.41 7.76 16.47
N ASP A 187 7.46 6.88 15.48
CA ASP A 187 8.08 7.11 14.18
C ASP A 187 7.05 6.94 13.04
N PRO A 188 6.63 8.03 12.39
CA PRO A 188 5.65 7.99 11.31
C PRO A 188 6.29 7.44 10.02
N ILE A 189 5.65 6.42 9.44
CA ILE A 189 6.06 5.85 8.16
C ILE A 189 5.09 6.34 7.08
N THR A 190 5.62 7.16 6.17
CA THR A 190 4.84 7.82 5.11
C THR A 190 5.29 7.37 3.73
N GLY A 191 4.34 7.19 2.80
CA GLY A 191 4.63 6.99 1.38
C GLY A 191 4.70 8.31 0.58
N PRO A 192 5.01 8.26 -0.72
CA PRO A 192 5.23 7.06 -1.53
C PRO A 192 6.64 6.47 -1.42
N MET A 193 7.59 7.21 -0.85
CA MET A 193 8.97 6.74 -0.71
C MET A 193 9.03 5.52 0.21
N THR A 194 9.93 4.60 -0.11
CA THR A 194 10.19 3.43 0.73
C THR A 194 10.79 3.90 2.06
N GLY A 195 10.06 3.67 3.14
CA GLY A 195 10.52 3.90 4.51
C GLY A 195 11.07 2.61 5.14
N LYS A 196 10.97 2.52 6.47
CA LYS A 196 11.58 1.42 7.24
C LYS A 196 10.89 0.06 7.09
N ILE A 197 9.59 0.02 6.74
CA ILE A 197 8.81 -1.23 6.75
C ILE A 197 7.95 -1.42 5.50
N LEU A 198 7.62 -2.67 5.18
CA LEU A 198 6.48 -3.01 4.33
C LEU A 198 5.18 -2.81 5.12
N MET A 199 4.29 -1.95 4.63
CA MET A 199 3.01 -1.66 5.30
C MET A 199 1.91 -2.70 5.00
N ILE A 200 1.97 -3.43 3.88
CA ILE A 200 0.93 -4.42 3.54
C ILE A 200 0.85 -5.57 4.55
N PRO A 201 1.95 -6.25 4.93
CA PRO A 201 1.89 -7.35 5.89
C PRO A 201 1.23 -6.99 7.26
N PRO A 202 1.64 -5.92 7.98
CA PRO A 202 0.96 -5.57 9.22
C PRO A 202 -0.51 -5.19 9.00
N ALA A 203 -0.86 -4.57 7.88
CA ALA A 203 -2.25 -4.25 7.54
C ALA A 203 -3.12 -5.51 7.42
N LEU A 204 -2.60 -6.57 6.78
CA LEU A 204 -3.28 -7.86 6.69
C LEU A 204 -3.49 -8.48 8.08
N GLU A 205 -2.45 -8.48 8.93
CA GLU A 205 -2.53 -9.00 10.30
C GLU A 205 -3.52 -8.23 11.17
N CYS A 206 -3.68 -6.93 10.91
CA CYS A 206 -4.54 -6.05 11.69
C CYS A 206 -5.93 -5.85 11.06
N GLY A 207 -6.34 -6.76 10.16
CA GLY A 207 -7.72 -6.88 9.70
C GLY A 207 -8.15 -5.91 8.60
N PHE A 208 -7.22 -5.28 7.87
CA PHE A 208 -7.56 -4.39 6.74
C PHE A 208 -8.14 -5.13 5.54
N GLY A 209 -8.05 -6.46 5.50
CA GLY A 209 -8.53 -7.27 4.39
C GLY A 209 -7.57 -8.36 4.01
N GLU A 210 -7.66 -8.80 2.76
CA GLU A 210 -6.83 -9.87 2.20
C GLU A 210 -6.04 -9.36 0.99
N LEU A 211 -4.92 -10.02 0.69
CA LEU A 211 -4.13 -9.69 -0.49
C LEU A 211 -4.87 -10.14 -1.76
N GLY A 212 -5.19 -9.20 -2.64
CA GLY A 212 -5.82 -9.50 -3.93
C GLY A 212 -4.82 -9.94 -5.00
N LYS A 213 -5.34 -10.59 -6.05
CA LYS A 213 -4.56 -11.03 -7.24
C LYS A 213 -3.68 -9.94 -7.86
N HIS A 214 -4.10 -8.68 -7.79
CA HIS A 214 -3.33 -7.53 -8.27
C HIS A 214 -2.24 -7.03 -7.29
N GLY A 215 -1.90 -7.80 -6.25
CA GLY A 215 -0.81 -7.49 -5.31
C GLY A 215 -1.09 -6.34 -4.35
N SER A 216 -2.35 -5.93 -4.17
CA SER A 216 -2.76 -4.92 -3.19
C SER A 216 -3.87 -5.47 -2.30
N ILE A 217 -4.07 -4.86 -1.14
CA ILE A 217 -5.11 -5.29 -0.19
C ILE A 217 -6.49 -4.99 -0.78
N ILE A 218 -7.42 -5.90 -0.58
CA ILE A 218 -8.85 -5.70 -0.83
C ILE A 218 -9.54 -5.67 0.52
N ASN A 219 -10.27 -4.59 0.79
CA ASN A 219 -11.14 -4.44 1.94
C ASN A 219 -12.62 -4.50 1.49
N PRO A 220 -13.53 -5.14 2.23
CA PRO A 220 -14.95 -5.19 1.86
C PRO A 220 -15.67 -3.83 1.83
N GLU A 221 -15.26 -2.86 2.65
CA GLU A 221 -15.90 -1.55 2.80
C GLU A 221 -15.40 -0.56 1.75
N PHE A 222 -14.08 -0.46 1.58
CA PHE A 222 -13.47 0.52 0.66
C PHE A 222 -12.80 -0.07 -0.58
N GLY A 223 -12.88 -1.39 -0.78
CA GLY A 223 -12.32 -2.09 -1.94
C GLY A 223 -10.80 -2.18 -1.90
N SER A 224 -10.16 -2.22 -3.06
CA SER A 224 -8.69 -2.07 -3.13
C SER A 224 -8.23 -0.62 -3.26
N ALA A 225 -9.19 0.29 -3.33
CA ALA A 225 -8.98 1.70 -3.62
C ALA A 225 -8.68 2.48 -2.33
N PHE A 226 -7.54 2.20 -1.69
CA PHE A 226 -7.06 2.98 -0.54
C PHE A 226 -5.53 3.02 -0.46
N ARG A 227 -4.99 3.89 0.41
CA ARG A 227 -3.56 3.98 0.74
C ARG A 227 -3.34 3.70 2.22
N LEU A 228 -2.12 3.28 2.52
CA LEU A 228 -1.66 3.05 3.88
C LEU A 228 -0.73 4.18 4.32
N GLY A 229 -0.90 4.60 5.57
CA GLY A 229 0.15 5.18 6.40
C GLY A 229 0.42 4.24 7.58
N ALA A 230 1.53 4.44 8.28
CA ALA A 230 1.79 3.73 9.52
C ALA A 230 2.50 4.61 10.55
N VAL A 231 2.51 4.16 11.81
CA VAL A 231 3.30 4.72 12.91
C VAL A 231 3.90 3.56 13.70
N LEU A 232 5.20 3.58 13.91
CA LEU A 232 5.91 2.66 14.79
C LEU A 232 5.97 3.23 16.20
N THR A 233 5.74 2.41 17.22
CA THR A 233 5.80 2.84 18.63
C THR A 233 6.02 1.67 19.60
N ASN A 234 6.37 2.00 20.85
CA ASN A 234 6.40 1.08 21.98
C ASN A 234 5.28 1.35 23.00
N ALA A 235 4.35 2.27 22.68
CA ALA A 235 3.11 2.39 23.45
C ALA A 235 2.37 1.05 23.50
N PRO A 236 1.77 0.69 24.65
CA PRO A 236 1.33 -0.68 24.90
C PRO A 236 -0.04 -0.95 24.29
N PHE A 237 -0.19 -0.91 22.96
CA PHE A 237 -1.46 -1.16 22.28
C PHE A 237 -1.86 -2.65 22.28
N ALA A 238 -3.16 -2.93 22.37
CA ALA A 238 -3.73 -4.24 22.03
C ALA A 238 -3.78 -4.42 20.51
N THR A 239 -3.40 -5.60 20.01
CA THR A 239 -3.47 -5.89 18.57
C THR A 239 -4.91 -6.03 18.10
N THR A 240 -5.20 -5.54 16.90
CA THR A 240 -6.50 -5.78 16.25
C THR A 240 -6.46 -7.10 15.47
N PRO A 241 -7.54 -7.90 15.48
CA PRO A 241 -7.51 -9.23 14.88
C PRO A 241 -7.50 -9.18 13.35
N ARG A 242 -6.80 -10.16 12.74
CA ARG A 242 -6.91 -10.49 11.32
C ARG A 242 -8.35 -10.88 10.98
N ARG A 243 -8.80 -10.55 9.77
CA ARG A 243 -10.15 -10.83 9.28
C ARG A 243 -10.09 -11.45 7.89
N ASP A 244 -10.79 -12.57 7.72
CA ASP A 244 -10.94 -13.25 6.43
C ASP A 244 -12.34 -13.01 5.86
N PHE A 245 -12.41 -12.70 4.56
CA PHE A 245 -13.62 -12.34 3.83
C PHE A 245 -13.84 -13.20 2.57
N GLY A 246 -13.01 -14.23 2.36
CA GLY A 246 -13.05 -15.13 1.21
C GLY A 246 -12.53 -14.50 -0.08
N ILE A 247 -11.78 -13.39 0.02
CA ILE A 247 -11.27 -12.65 -1.14
C ILE A 247 -10.25 -13.48 -1.90
N ASP A 248 -9.40 -14.24 -1.21
CA ASP A 248 -8.41 -15.10 -1.85
C ASP A 248 -9.06 -16.13 -2.78
N GLU A 249 -10.10 -16.84 -2.32
CA GLU A 249 -10.87 -17.79 -3.11
C GLU A 249 -11.58 -17.11 -4.29
N PHE A 250 -12.13 -15.91 -4.06
CA PHE A 250 -12.71 -15.10 -5.13
C PHE A 250 -11.67 -14.75 -6.20
N CYS A 251 -10.47 -14.38 -5.78
CA CYS A 251 -9.37 -14.01 -6.66
C CYS A 251 -8.93 -15.17 -7.55
N THR A 252 -8.94 -16.41 -7.05
CA THR A 252 -8.62 -17.61 -7.85
C THR A 252 -9.46 -17.70 -9.13
N ASN A 253 -10.75 -17.36 -9.04
CA ASN A 253 -11.70 -17.48 -10.17
C ASN A 253 -11.88 -16.17 -10.97
N CYS A 254 -11.49 -15.03 -10.39
CA CYS A 254 -11.63 -13.72 -11.03
C CYS A 254 -10.43 -13.40 -11.93
N ARG A 255 -10.69 -12.90 -13.15
CA ARG A 255 -9.67 -12.48 -14.13
C ARG A 255 -9.71 -11.00 -14.50
N VAL A 256 -10.55 -10.21 -13.80
CA VAL A 256 -10.81 -8.81 -14.19
C VAL A 256 -9.53 -7.94 -14.20
N CYS A 257 -8.69 -8.04 -13.17
CA CYS A 257 -7.43 -7.27 -13.13
C CYS A 257 -6.38 -7.79 -14.12
N GLU A 258 -6.34 -9.11 -14.35
CA GLU A 258 -5.47 -9.78 -15.33
C GLU A 258 -5.78 -9.31 -16.75
N ASP A 259 -7.06 -9.33 -17.14
CA ASP A 259 -7.52 -8.90 -18.46
C ASP A 259 -7.29 -7.40 -18.70
N ALA A 260 -7.40 -6.60 -17.64
CA ALA A 260 -7.23 -5.15 -17.70
C ALA A 260 -5.77 -4.68 -17.66
N CYS A 261 -4.82 -5.49 -17.17
CA CYS A 261 -3.42 -5.11 -17.01
C CYS A 261 -2.70 -4.96 -18.38
N PRO A 262 -2.32 -3.75 -18.83
CA PRO A 262 -1.72 -3.59 -20.16
C PRO A 262 -0.46 -4.44 -20.41
N PRO A 263 0.53 -4.50 -19.49
CA PRO A 263 1.74 -5.30 -19.68
C PRO A 263 1.60 -6.78 -19.33
N VAL A 264 0.40 -7.27 -18.98
CA VAL A 264 0.18 -8.68 -18.59
C VAL A 264 1.11 -9.11 -17.44
N ALA A 265 1.17 -8.25 -16.41
CA ALA A 265 2.03 -8.43 -15.24
C ALA A 265 1.40 -9.25 -14.10
N ILE A 266 0.12 -9.63 -14.23
CA ILE A 266 -0.63 -10.33 -13.19
C ILE A 266 -0.83 -11.78 -13.64
N ALA A 267 -0.31 -12.73 -12.87
CA ALA A 267 -0.44 -14.16 -13.16
C ALA A 267 -1.77 -14.74 -12.62
N PRO A 268 -2.29 -15.82 -13.23
CA PRO A 268 -3.46 -16.53 -12.72
C PRO A 268 -3.18 -17.30 -11.42
N GLU A 269 -1.92 -17.66 -11.15
CA GLU A 269 -1.46 -18.41 -9.98
C GLU A 269 -0.63 -17.55 -9.01
N LYS A 270 -0.67 -17.93 -7.72
CA LYS A 270 0.22 -17.39 -6.70
C LYS A 270 1.68 -17.75 -6.99
N GLN A 271 2.58 -16.93 -6.50
CA GLN A 271 4.02 -17.10 -6.65
C GLN A 271 4.67 -17.15 -5.27
N THR A 272 5.75 -17.92 -5.13
CA THR A 272 6.59 -17.89 -3.92
C THR A 272 7.47 -16.65 -3.95
N VAL A 273 7.38 -15.81 -2.93
CA VAL A 273 8.18 -14.59 -2.80
C VAL A 273 8.67 -14.45 -1.38
N ARG A 274 9.98 -14.65 -1.18
CA ARG A 274 10.64 -14.67 0.14
C ARG A 274 9.99 -15.66 1.11
N GLY A 275 9.83 -16.90 0.67
CA GLY A 275 9.27 -18.00 1.46
C GLY A 275 7.75 -17.95 1.68
N VAL A 276 7.05 -16.99 1.08
CA VAL A 276 5.59 -16.87 1.20
C VAL A 276 4.94 -17.06 -0.16
N GLU A 277 4.03 -18.04 -0.27
CA GLU A 277 3.15 -18.18 -1.43
C GLU A 277 2.07 -17.11 -1.40
N LYS A 278 2.04 -16.23 -2.42
CA LYS A 278 1.11 -15.10 -2.46
C LYS A 278 0.81 -14.63 -3.87
N TRP A 279 -0.26 -13.85 -4.02
CA TRP A 279 -0.49 -13.09 -5.24
C TRP A 279 0.65 -12.09 -5.47
N TYR A 280 1.22 -12.11 -6.67
CA TYR A 280 2.36 -11.30 -7.02
C TYR A 280 2.16 -10.65 -8.39
N VAL A 281 2.59 -9.40 -8.50
CA VAL A 281 2.63 -8.66 -9.76
C VAL A 281 4.07 -8.68 -10.24
N ASP A 282 4.28 -9.17 -11.46
CA ASP A 282 5.57 -9.12 -12.14
C ASP A 282 6.04 -7.66 -12.22
N PHE A 283 7.04 -7.34 -11.42
CA PHE A 283 7.57 -6.00 -11.27
C PHE A 283 8.16 -5.52 -12.60
N ASP A 284 8.98 -6.35 -13.25
CA ASP A 284 9.71 -5.98 -14.46
C ASP A 284 8.76 -5.72 -15.64
N ARG A 285 7.59 -6.38 -15.66
CA ARG A 285 6.52 -6.06 -16.62
C ARG A 285 5.70 -4.84 -16.22
N CYS A 286 5.42 -4.66 -14.94
CA CYS A 286 4.55 -3.58 -14.45
C CYS A 286 5.23 -2.21 -14.52
N ILE A 287 6.52 -2.14 -14.13
CA ILE A 287 7.21 -0.89 -13.89
C ILE A 287 7.31 0.03 -15.12
N PRO A 288 7.53 -0.45 -16.36
CA PRO A 288 7.60 0.43 -17.51
C PRO A 288 6.27 1.14 -17.79
N PHE A 289 5.16 0.40 -17.79
CA PHE A 289 3.83 0.99 -18.00
C PHE A 289 3.47 1.93 -16.85
N PHE A 290 3.82 1.55 -15.62
CA PHE A 290 3.62 2.39 -14.44
C PHE A 290 4.36 3.73 -14.59
N ALA A 291 5.62 3.69 -15.05
CA ALA A 291 6.45 4.87 -15.17
C ALA A 291 5.97 5.81 -16.28
N GLU A 292 5.71 5.28 -17.48
CA GLU A 292 5.21 6.03 -18.64
C GLU A 292 3.88 6.72 -18.39
N THR A 293 3.08 6.19 -17.46
CA THR A 293 1.73 6.69 -17.17
C THR A 293 1.64 7.49 -15.87
N SER A 294 2.77 7.92 -15.30
CA SER A 294 2.79 8.72 -14.08
C SER A 294 2.06 8.05 -12.90
N GLY A 295 2.11 6.71 -12.82
CA GLY A 295 1.51 5.93 -11.76
C GLY A 295 0.19 5.24 -12.14
N CYS A 296 0.28 4.19 -12.98
CA CYS A 296 -0.83 3.28 -13.28
C CYS A 296 -1.52 2.76 -12.00
N ALA A 297 -2.83 2.48 -12.08
CA ALA A 297 -3.57 1.74 -11.04
C ALA A 297 -4.80 1.04 -11.62
N ILE A 298 -4.78 0.68 -12.91
CA ILE A 298 -5.94 0.14 -13.62
C ILE A 298 -6.51 -1.09 -12.90
N CYS A 299 -5.64 -2.02 -12.48
CA CYS A 299 -6.02 -3.24 -11.78
C CYS A 299 -6.81 -2.98 -10.47
N ILE A 300 -6.47 -1.92 -9.75
CA ILE A 300 -7.15 -1.49 -8.53
C ILE A 300 -8.52 -0.89 -8.87
N ALA A 301 -8.56 -0.01 -9.87
CA ALA A 301 -9.78 0.69 -10.28
C ALA A 301 -10.83 -0.25 -10.88
N VAL A 302 -10.42 -1.26 -11.66
CA VAL A 302 -11.37 -2.20 -12.28
C VAL A 302 -11.80 -3.32 -11.34
N CYS A 303 -11.13 -3.51 -10.20
CA CYS A 303 -11.43 -4.57 -9.25
C CYS A 303 -12.91 -4.52 -8.85
N PRO A 304 -13.67 -5.64 -8.93
CA PRO A 304 -15.09 -5.64 -8.58
C PRO A 304 -15.37 -5.14 -7.16
N TRP A 305 -14.43 -5.38 -6.23
CA TRP A 305 -14.49 -4.93 -4.85
C TRP A 305 -14.34 -3.41 -4.70
N SER A 306 -13.66 -2.75 -5.64
CA SER A 306 -13.49 -1.29 -5.64
C SER A 306 -14.72 -0.54 -6.13
N ARG A 307 -15.76 -1.23 -6.60
CA ARG A 307 -17.02 -0.60 -6.99
C ARG A 307 -17.84 -0.24 -5.73
N PRO A 308 -18.24 1.03 -5.55
CA PRO A 308 -19.04 1.44 -4.40
C PRO A 308 -20.30 0.57 -4.23
N GLY A 309 -20.54 0.11 -2.99
CA GLY A 309 -21.68 -0.73 -2.63
C GLY A 309 -21.59 -2.21 -3.04
N VAL A 310 -20.48 -2.65 -3.67
CA VAL A 310 -20.32 -4.04 -4.12
C VAL A 310 -19.57 -4.91 -3.10
N GLY A 311 -18.52 -4.40 -2.46
CA GLY A 311 -17.63 -5.20 -1.61
C GLY A 311 -18.33 -5.95 -0.46
N MET A 312 -19.10 -5.25 0.38
CA MET A 312 -19.86 -5.88 1.47
C MET A 312 -20.84 -6.95 0.98
N ASN A 313 -21.48 -6.72 -0.17
CA ASN A 313 -22.38 -7.70 -0.78
C ASN A 313 -21.63 -8.95 -1.29
N LEU A 314 -20.41 -8.79 -1.81
CA LEU A 314 -19.55 -9.91 -2.19
C LEU A 314 -19.10 -10.69 -0.96
N ALA A 315 -18.61 -10.02 0.08
CA ALA A 315 -18.21 -10.66 1.34
C ALA A 315 -19.36 -11.50 1.93
N ALA A 316 -20.57 -10.94 2.03
CA ALA A 316 -21.73 -11.67 2.54
C ALA A 316 -22.11 -12.87 1.65
N LYS A 317 -21.96 -12.78 0.33
CA LYS A 317 -22.21 -13.91 -0.59
C LYS A 317 -21.18 -15.02 -0.42
N LEU A 318 -19.91 -14.67 -0.21
CA LEU A 318 -18.82 -15.62 0.00
C LEU A 318 -18.95 -16.31 1.35
N ALA A 319 -19.28 -15.58 2.42
CA ALA A 319 -19.57 -16.16 3.73
C ALA A 319 -20.69 -17.22 3.67
N ARG A 320 -21.84 -16.88 3.06
CA ARG A 320 -22.94 -17.85 2.85
C ARG A 320 -22.54 -19.05 2.00
N ARG A 321 -21.59 -18.88 1.08
CA ARG A 321 -21.09 -20.00 0.27
C ARG A 321 -20.22 -20.93 1.12
N ALA A 322 -19.35 -20.38 1.95
CA ALA A 322 -18.49 -21.14 2.86
C ALA A 322 -19.32 -21.96 3.84
N GLU A 323 -20.31 -21.35 4.51
CA GLU A 323 -21.22 -22.04 5.44
C GLU A 323 -21.92 -23.25 4.79
N ARG A 324 -22.38 -23.10 3.54
CA ARG A 324 -23.02 -24.21 2.80
C ARG A 324 -22.06 -25.35 2.46
N LEU A 325 -20.78 -25.05 2.22
CA LEU A 325 -19.76 -26.05 1.93
C LEU A 325 -19.34 -26.80 3.19
N GLU A 326 -19.32 -26.14 4.34
CA GLU A 326 -19.04 -26.77 5.65
C GLU A 326 -20.20 -27.66 6.12
N SER A 327 -21.43 -27.36 5.71
CA SER A 327 -22.62 -28.16 6.05
C SER A 327 -22.85 -29.42 5.18
N GLN A 328 -22.00 -29.67 4.18
CA GLN A 328 -22.07 -30.82 3.26
C GLN A 328 -21.01 -31.86 3.59
#